data_AF-A0A2V6Q504-F1
#
_entry.id   AF-A0A2V6Q504-F1
#
_cell.length_a   1.000
_cell.length_b   1.000
_cell.length_c   1.000
_cell.angle_alpha   90.00
_cell.angle_beta   90.00
_cell.angle_gamma   90.00
#
_symmetry.space_group_name_H-M   'P 1'
#
loop_
_entity.id
_entity.type
_entity.pdbx_description
1 polymer ?
#
loop_
_entity_poly.entity_id
_entity_poly.type
_entity_poly.pdbx_seq_one_letter_code
_entity_poly.pdbx_strand_id
1 'polypeptide(L)'
;MAVHKVTFLPLGKTVEVDDERYPLADHGKPGSLLDIALAHDIPLEHNCGGSCACTTCHVIVREGEERLSEMENDEEDRLSGARPSSGGTLWSRFRSEATVKLTWRDTEDIAIALSERYPDTDPLTVRFTDLHRWVTELPDFGDDPKASNEKLLEAIQMAWLEEHRNR
;
A
#
# COMPACT_ATOMS: atom_id res chain seq x y z
N MET A 1 -6.18 -3.84 -9.31
CA MET A 1 -4.92 -4.53 -9.70
C MET A 1 -3.70 -3.61 -9.77
N ALA A 2 -3.07 -3.28 -8.63
CA ALA A 2 -1.83 -2.50 -8.62
C ALA A 2 -0.60 -3.43 -8.66
N VAL A 3 0.07 -3.50 -9.81
CA VAL A 3 1.36 -4.20 -9.93
C VAL A 3 2.49 -3.23 -9.60
N HIS A 4 3.20 -3.49 -8.50
CA HIS A 4 4.34 -2.70 -8.04
C HIS A 4 5.65 -3.35 -8.47
N LYS A 5 6.47 -2.61 -9.21
CA LYS A 5 7.79 -3.06 -9.64
C LYS A 5 8.85 -2.58 -8.65
N VAL A 6 9.36 -3.50 -7.83
CA VAL A 6 10.38 -3.23 -6.81
C VAL A 6 11.73 -3.73 -7.31
N THR A 7 12.76 -2.90 -7.28
CA THR A 7 14.12 -3.30 -7.68
C THR A 7 15.07 -3.27 -6.48
N PHE A 8 15.67 -4.41 -6.19
CA PHE A 8 16.62 -4.58 -5.08
C PHE A 8 18.06 -4.45 -5.58
N LEU A 9 18.76 -3.45 -5.05
CA LEU A 9 20.18 -3.20 -5.30
C LEU A 9 21.02 -3.66 -4.09
N PRO A 10 22.28 -4.09 -4.26
CA PRO A 10 23.07 -4.11 -5.50
C PRO A 10 22.86 -5.35 -6.38
N LEU A 11 21.99 -6.27 -5.98
CA LEU A 11 21.72 -7.53 -6.70
C LEU A 11 21.10 -7.30 -8.10
N GLY A 12 20.52 -6.13 -8.36
CA GLY A 12 19.88 -5.78 -9.63
C GLY A 12 18.64 -6.64 -9.90
N LYS A 13 18.05 -7.24 -8.86
CA LYS A 13 16.91 -8.12 -8.99
C LYS A 13 15.64 -7.30 -8.92
N THR A 14 14.87 -7.35 -9.99
CA THR A 14 13.57 -6.69 -10.07
C THR A 14 12.47 -7.69 -9.86
N VAL A 15 11.52 -7.33 -9.00
CA VAL A 15 10.40 -8.13 -8.58
C VAL A 15 9.12 -7.36 -8.92
N GLU A 16 8.16 -8.06 -9.51
CA GLU A 16 6.81 -7.54 -9.73
C GLU A 16 5.91 -8.12 -8.65
N VAL A 17 5.38 -7.24 -7.82
CA VAL A 17 4.53 -7.55 -6.68
C VAL A 17 3.10 -7.18 -7.05
N ASP A 18 2.20 -8.12 -6.85
CA ASP A 18 0.78 -7.97 -7.10
C ASP A 18 0.06 -8.13 -5.76
N ASP A 19 -0.78 -7.17 -5.39
CA ASP A 19 -1.38 -7.10 -4.05
C ASP A 19 -2.32 -8.30 -3.77
N GLU A 20 -3.05 -8.78 -4.78
CA GLU A 20 -3.95 -9.94 -4.66
C GLU A 20 -3.20 -11.27 -4.55
N ARG A 21 -2.05 -11.39 -5.21
CA ARG A 21 -1.30 -12.66 -5.26
C ARG A 21 -0.30 -12.85 -4.12
N TYR A 22 0.02 -11.79 -3.36
CA TYR A 22 1.02 -11.81 -2.28
C TYR A 22 0.45 -11.55 -0.87
N PRO A 23 -0.45 -12.40 -0.33
CA PRO A 23 -0.74 -12.41 1.09
C PRO A 23 0.32 -13.27 1.81
N LEU A 24 1.59 -12.96 1.65
CA LEU A 24 2.62 -13.56 2.49
C LEU A 24 2.75 -12.66 3.73
N ALA A 25 2.30 -13.21 4.85
CA ALA A 25 2.35 -12.61 6.16
C ALA A 25 3.10 -13.56 7.11
N ASP A 26 4.24 -14.07 6.67
CA ASP A 26 5.03 -15.02 7.48
C ASP A 26 5.94 -14.27 8.46
N HIS A 27 6.46 -13.10 8.05
CA HIS A 27 7.44 -12.34 8.82
C HIS A 27 7.19 -10.82 8.82
N GLY A 28 5.97 -10.34 8.57
CA GLY A 28 5.64 -8.90 8.55
C GLY A 28 4.18 -8.62 8.22
N LYS A 29 3.83 -7.34 8.01
CA LYS A 29 2.53 -6.99 7.39
C LYS A 29 2.51 -7.47 5.94
N PRO A 30 1.35 -7.93 5.44
CA PRO A 30 1.18 -8.29 4.03
C PRO A 30 1.56 -7.10 3.14
N GLY A 31 2.27 -7.36 2.05
CA GLY A 31 2.78 -6.31 1.15
C GLY A 31 4.06 -5.60 1.61
N SER A 32 4.65 -5.97 2.76
CA SER A 32 5.90 -5.34 3.20
C SER A 32 7.08 -5.73 2.30
N LEU A 33 8.01 -4.79 2.08
CA LEU A 33 9.24 -5.03 1.33
C LEU A 33 10.14 -6.14 1.92
N LEU A 34 9.89 -6.60 3.16
CA LEU A 34 10.63 -7.70 3.81
C LEU A 34 10.11 -9.00 3.28
N ASP A 35 8.80 -9.10 3.26
CA ASP A 35 8.11 -10.26 2.78
C ASP A 35 8.37 -10.45 1.28
N ILE A 36 8.29 -9.37 0.48
CA ILE A 36 8.68 -9.36 -0.94
C ILE A 36 10.14 -9.82 -1.15
N ALA A 37 11.06 -9.38 -0.29
CA ALA A 37 12.46 -9.79 -0.42
C ALA A 37 12.63 -11.29 -0.14
N LEU A 38 12.04 -11.79 0.95
CA LEU A 38 12.15 -13.19 1.35
C LEU A 38 11.42 -14.13 0.39
N ALA A 39 10.24 -13.75 -0.10
CA ALA A 39 9.48 -14.48 -1.12
C ALA A 39 10.27 -14.71 -2.41
N HIS A 40 11.22 -13.82 -2.70
CA HIS A 40 12.08 -13.89 -3.88
C HIS A 40 13.52 -14.29 -3.56
N ASP A 41 13.79 -14.94 -2.42
CA ASP A 41 15.12 -15.40 -2.02
C ASP A 41 16.18 -14.28 -1.98
N ILE A 42 15.76 -13.06 -1.69
CA ILE A 42 16.67 -11.93 -1.50
C ILE A 42 17.10 -11.94 -0.04
N PRO A 43 18.40 -12.15 0.25
CA PRO A 43 18.88 -12.25 1.62
C PRO A 43 18.76 -10.89 2.30
N LEU A 44 17.79 -10.77 3.21
CA LEU A 44 17.62 -9.61 4.06
C LEU A 44 17.66 -10.07 5.52
N GLU A 45 18.56 -9.51 6.33
CA GLU A 45 18.69 -9.91 7.73
C GLU A 45 17.52 -9.37 8.56
N HIS A 46 16.77 -10.26 9.21
CA HIS A 46 15.58 -9.89 9.99
C HIS A 46 15.55 -10.67 11.32
N ASN A 47 16.48 -10.35 12.22
CA ASN A 47 16.67 -11.09 13.47
C ASN A 47 15.44 -11.05 14.42
N CYS A 48 14.50 -10.13 14.17
CA CYS A 48 13.26 -9.96 14.92
C CYS A 48 12.01 -10.53 14.23
N GLY A 49 12.15 -11.21 13.08
CA GLY A 49 10.99 -11.78 12.37
C GLY A 49 9.93 -10.74 11.94
N GLY A 50 10.34 -9.49 11.76
CA GLY A 50 9.47 -8.37 11.39
C GLY A 50 8.56 -7.80 12.49
N SER A 51 8.77 -8.16 13.76
CA SER A 51 8.07 -7.53 14.89
C SER A 51 8.58 -6.12 15.25
N CYS A 52 9.28 -5.44 14.33
CA CYS A 52 9.84 -4.09 14.55
C CYS A 52 10.75 -3.98 15.80
N ALA A 53 11.39 -5.07 16.23
CA ALA A 53 12.25 -5.10 17.42
C ALA A 53 13.76 -5.02 17.09
N CYS A 54 14.13 -4.92 15.81
CA CYS A 54 15.51 -4.91 15.33
C CYS A 54 15.72 -3.93 14.17
N THR A 55 16.96 -3.46 13.96
CA THR A 55 17.35 -2.55 12.86
C THR A 55 17.97 -3.27 11.66
N THR A 56 18.03 -4.60 11.66
CA THR A 56 18.81 -5.38 10.66
C THR A 56 18.16 -5.38 9.27
N CYS A 57 16.85 -5.18 9.19
CA CYS A 57 16.08 -5.21 7.94
C CYS A 57 16.00 -3.83 7.24
N HIS A 58 16.94 -2.93 7.56
CA HIS A 58 17.00 -1.59 7.01
C HIS A 58 17.21 -1.60 5.49
N VAL A 59 16.40 -0.85 4.77
CA VAL A 59 16.57 -0.63 3.32
C VAL A 59 16.61 0.85 3.02
N ILE A 60 17.32 1.15 1.93
CA ILE A 60 17.41 2.50 1.40
C ILE A 60 16.56 2.58 0.15
N VAL A 61 15.53 3.43 0.18
CA VAL A 61 14.75 3.78 -1.01
C VAL A 61 15.50 4.87 -1.77
N ARG A 62 15.88 4.58 -3.01
CA ARG A 62 16.59 5.54 -3.88
C ARG A 62 15.64 6.35 -4.77
N GLU A 63 14.55 5.74 -5.22
CA GLU A 63 13.56 6.33 -6.13
C GLU A 63 12.16 5.76 -5.80
N GLY A 64 11.10 6.53 -6.00
CA GLY A 64 9.71 6.08 -5.80
C GLY A 64 9.16 6.24 -4.38
N GLU A 65 9.69 7.17 -3.59
CA GLU A 65 9.18 7.50 -2.24
C GLU A 65 7.70 7.90 -2.23
N GLU A 66 7.22 8.50 -3.33
CA GLU A 66 5.84 8.95 -3.52
C GLU A 66 4.79 7.83 -3.55
N ARG A 67 5.23 6.56 -3.69
CA ARG A 67 4.33 5.38 -3.67
C ARG A 67 4.32 4.64 -2.34
N LEU A 68 5.06 5.13 -1.35
CA LEU A 68 5.06 4.60 0.02
C LEU A 68 4.05 5.40 0.87
N SER A 69 3.44 4.76 1.87
CA SER A 69 2.65 5.50 2.88
C SER A 69 3.48 6.56 3.59
N GLU A 70 2.83 7.46 4.33
CA GLU A 70 3.52 8.45 5.16
C GLU A 70 4.16 7.81 6.40
N MET A 71 5.17 8.48 6.96
CA MET A 71 6.04 7.95 8.02
C MET A 71 5.32 8.15 9.36
N GLU A 72 5.10 7.08 10.12
CA GLU A 72 4.42 7.18 11.42
C GLU A 72 5.42 7.53 12.54
N ASN A 73 4.93 8.13 13.63
CA ASN A 73 5.75 8.75 14.68
C ASN A 73 6.69 7.74 15.39
N ASP A 74 6.26 6.49 15.56
CA ASP A 74 7.06 5.41 16.17
C ASP A 74 8.30 5.02 15.33
N GLU A 75 8.26 5.28 14.02
CA GLU A 75 9.35 5.05 13.08
C GLU A 75 10.35 6.22 13.08
N GLU A 76 9.87 7.46 13.22
CA GLU A 76 10.68 8.67 13.30
C GLU A 76 11.60 8.66 14.54
N ASP A 77 11.09 8.19 15.69
CA ASP A 77 11.85 8.12 16.95
C ASP A 77 13.06 7.16 16.84
N ARG A 78 12.91 6.06 16.09
CA ARG A 78 13.99 5.08 15.83
C ARG A 78 14.94 5.49 14.72
N LEU A 79 14.51 6.38 13.82
CA LEU A 79 15.34 6.92 12.74
C LEU A 79 16.33 7.99 13.19
N SER A 80 16.06 8.66 14.31
CA SER A 80 16.84 9.76 14.87
C SER A 80 18.33 9.41 15.12
N GLY A 81 18.66 8.11 15.27
CA GLY A 81 20.03 7.62 15.44
C GLY A 81 20.80 7.22 14.17
N ALA A 82 20.13 7.10 13.01
CA ALA A 82 20.73 6.59 11.79
C ALA A 82 21.41 7.70 10.99
N ARG A 83 22.67 8.01 11.33
CA ARG A 83 23.47 9.01 10.61
C ARG A 83 23.71 8.56 9.16
N PRO A 84 23.32 9.33 8.13
CA PRO A 84 23.57 8.97 6.74
C PRO A 84 25.07 9.05 6.46
N SER A 85 25.71 7.90 6.28
CA SER A 85 27.01 7.86 5.59
C SER A 85 26.70 7.95 4.10
N SER A 86 27.15 9.04 3.47
CA SER A 86 27.04 9.36 2.03
C SER A 86 25.67 9.87 1.51
N GLY A 87 25.42 11.17 1.74
CA GLY A 87 25.23 12.11 0.62
C GLY A 87 24.06 11.91 -0.34
N GLY A 88 22.89 11.52 0.14
CA GLY A 88 21.63 11.65 -0.58
C GLY A 88 20.49 11.87 0.42
N THR A 89 19.40 12.50 0.02
CA THR A 89 18.14 12.50 0.77
C THR A 89 17.69 11.05 0.91
N LEU A 90 17.92 10.49 2.10
CA LEU A 90 17.88 9.06 2.41
C LEU A 90 16.68 8.79 3.31
N TRP A 91 15.56 8.36 2.74
CA TRP A 91 14.41 7.89 3.52
C TRP A 91 14.71 6.48 4.03
N SER A 92 15.10 6.40 5.29
CA SER A 92 15.21 5.15 6.03
C SER A 92 13.84 4.86 6.65
N ARG A 93 13.30 3.65 6.46
CA ARG A 93 11.98 3.31 7.01
C ARG A 93 11.94 2.01 7.82
N PHE A 94 11.33 2.05 9.00
CA PHE A 94 10.98 0.92 9.85
C PHE A 94 9.63 0.33 9.42
N ARG A 95 9.67 -0.97 9.13
CA ARG A 95 8.81 -1.61 8.13
C ARG A 95 7.46 -2.16 8.65
N SER A 96 7.03 -1.85 9.87
CA SER A 96 5.79 -2.44 10.41
C SER A 96 4.50 -1.79 9.90
N GLU A 97 4.54 -0.63 9.23
CA GLU A 97 3.35 0.19 8.97
C GLU A 97 3.26 0.79 7.55
N ALA A 98 4.06 0.28 6.61
CA ALA A 98 3.97 0.73 5.23
C ALA A 98 2.75 0.12 4.51
N THR A 99 1.55 0.71 4.64
CA THR A 99 0.36 0.32 3.86
C THR A 99 0.32 1.03 2.50
N VAL A 100 -0.06 0.32 1.44
CA VAL A 100 -0.27 0.94 0.12
C VAL A 100 -1.57 1.75 0.20
N LYS A 101 -1.51 3.06 -0.04
CA LYS A 101 -2.72 3.90 -0.04
C LYS A 101 -3.53 3.67 -1.31
N LEU A 102 -4.84 3.49 -1.18
CA LEU A 102 -5.77 3.34 -2.31
C LEU A 102 -5.84 4.63 -3.12
N THR A 103 -5.79 4.48 -4.45
CA THR A 103 -5.94 5.58 -5.40
C THR A 103 -7.25 5.48 -6.16
N TRP A 104 -7.67 6.54 -6.85
CA TRP A 104 -8.86 6.50 -7.71
C TRP A 104 -8.81 5.44 -8.82
N ARG A 105 -7.63 4.87 -9.10
CA ARG A 105 -7.45 3.79 -10.09
C ARG A 105 -7.72 2.41 -9.51
N ASP A 106 -7.72 2.27 -8.19
CA ASP A 106 -7.94 1.01 -7.46
C ASP A 106 -9.44 0.80 -7.26
N THR A 107 -10.17 0.72 -8.37
CA THR A 107 -11.64 0.73 -8.37
C THR A 107 -12.26 -0.50 -7.71
N GLU A 108 -11.58 -1.64 -7.82
CA GLU A 108 -11.99 -2.92 -7.22
C GLU A 108 -11.80 -2.89 -5.70
N ASP A 109 -10.63 -2.49 -5.20
CA ASP A 109 -10.38 -2.35 -3.76
C ASP A 109 -11.28 -1.31 -3.10
N ILE A 110 -11.50 -0.17 -3.76
CA ILE A 110 -12.46 0.83 -3.29
C ILE A 110 -13.87 0.23 -3.22
N ALA A 111 -14.26 -0.55 -4.23
CA ALA A 111 -15.56 -1.21 -4.27
C ALA A 111 -15.73 -2.24 -3.14
N ILE A 112 -14.70 -3.04 -2.85
CA ILE A 112 -14.70 -3.99 -1.73
C ILE A 112 -14.87 -3.24 -0.41
N ALA A 113 -14.07 -2.21 -0.17
CA ALA A 113 -14.13 -1.40 1.04
C ALA A 113 -15.51 -0.72 1.22
N LEU A 114 -16.13 -0.26 0.13
CA LEU A 114 -17.49 0.29 0.14
C LEU A 114 -18.54 -0.79 0.42
N SER A 115 -18.40 -1.99 -0.17
CA SER A 115 -19.30 -3.13 0.04
C SER A 115 -19.29 -3.64 1.47
N GLU A 116 -18.13 -3.68 2.11
CA GLU A 116 -17.99 -4.05 3.52
C GLU A 116 -18.62 -3.00 4.45
N ARG A 117 -18.43 -1.72 4.13
CA ARG A 117 -18.95 -0.61 4.94
C ARG A 117 -20.44 -0.37 4.75
N TYR A 118 -20.97 -0.65 3.56
CA TYR A 118 -22.35 -0.40 3.15
C TYR A 118 -22.97 -1.64 2.47
N PRO A 119 -23.14 -2.76 3.20
CA PRO A 119 -23.57 -4.03 2.62
C PRO A 119 -25.01 -4.03 2.07
N ASP A 120 -25.89 -3.21 2.64
CA ASP A 120 -27.30 -3.10 2.25
C ASP A 120 -27.58 -1.96 1.25
N THR A 121 -26.55 -1.22 0.84
CA THR A 121 -26.70 -0.09 -0.09
C THR A 121 -26.59 -0.58 -1.53
N ASP A 122 -27.60 -0.31 -2.34
CA ASP A 122 -27.58 -0.62 -3.77
C ASP A 122 -26.67 0.37 -4.52
N PRO A 123 -25.58 -0.08 -5.18
CA PRO A 123 -24.60 0.81 -5.81
C PRO A 123 -25.20 1.69 -6.92
N LEU A 124 -26.24 1.24 -7.62
CA LEU A 124 -26.91 1.99 -8.70
C LEU A 124 -27.80 3.11 -8.16
N THR A 125 -28.20 3.04 -6.89
CA THR A 125 -28.98 4.11 -6.23
C THR A 125 -28.11 5.24 -5.70
N VAL A 126 -26.79 5.03 -5.61
CA VAL A 126 -25.83 6.01 -5.08
C VAL A 126 -25.52 7.06 -6.15
N ARG A 127 -25.58 8.34 -5.77
CA ARG A 127 -25.17 9.45 -6.66
C ARG A 127 -23.66 9.57 -6.65
N PHE A 128 -23.07 9.98 -7.78
CA PHE A 128 -21.62 10.19 -7.88
C PHE A 128 -21.04 11.18 -6.86
N THR A 129 -21.84 12.16 -6.41
CA THR A 129 -21.45 13.08 -5.33
C THR A 129 -21.27 12.38 -3.99
N ASP A 130 -22.16 11.44 -3.68
CA ASP A 130 -22.11 10.67 -2.43
C ASP A 130 -21.04 9.58 -2.51
N LEU A 131 -20.93 8.91 -3.66
CA LEU A 131 -19.87 7.93 -3.91
C LEU A 131 -18.48 8.56 -3.75
N HIS A 132 -18.24 9.70 -4.41
CA HIS A 132 -16.97 10.44 -4.30
C HIS A 132 -16.61 10.73 -2.85
N ARG A 133 -17.58 11.25 -2.09
CA ARG A 133 -17.41 11.55 -0.67
C ARG A 133 -17.05 10.31 0.12
N TRP A 134 -17.77 9.19 -0.07
CA TRP A 134 -17.50 7.95 0.65
C TRP A 134 -16.11 7.39 0.37
N VAL A 135 -15.63 7.48 -0.88
CA VAL A 135 -14.27 7.09 -1.24
C VAL A 135 -13.24 7.93 -0.50
N THR A 136 -13.44 9.25 -0.45
CA THR A 136 -12.52 10.16 0.28
C THR A 136 -12.60 10.02 1.80
N GLU A 137 -13.66 9.41 2.34
CA GLU A 137 -13.84 9.11 3.77
C GLU A 137 -13.32 7.69 4.15
N LEU A 138 -12.71 6.95 3.21
CA LEU A 138 -12.06 5.67 3.51
C LEU A 138 -10.72 5.90 4.21
N PRO A 139 -10.41 5.15 5.29
CA PRO A 139 -9.17 5.33 6.06
C PRO A 139 -7.90 4.99 5.26
N ASP A 140 -8.00 4.09 4.27
CA ASP A 140 -6.90 3.67 3.41
C ASP A 140 -6.78 4.51 2.11
N PHE A 141 -7.66 5.48 1.89
CA PHE A 141 -7.63 6.31 0.68
C PHE A 141 -6.63 7.46 0.80
N GLY A 142 -5.73 7.58 -0.17
CA GLY A 142 -4.60 8.53 -0.11
C GLY A 142 -4.40 9.45 -1.31
N ASP A 143 -5.30 9.40 -2.30
CA ASP A 143 -5.16 10.17 -3.54
C ASP A 143 -5.89 11.52 -3.45
N ASP A 144 -5.61 12.41 -4.40
CA ASP A 144 -6.17 13.76 -4.40
C ASP A 144 -7.69 13.70 -4.64
N PRO A 145 -8.55 14.24 -3.76
CA PRO A 145 -9.99 14.21 -3.95
C PRO A 145 -10.44 14.95 -5.23
N LYS A 146 -9.59 15.81 -5.80
CA LYS A 146 -9.86 16.54 -7.05
C LYS A 146 -9.47 15.75 -8.31
N ALA A 147 -8.75 14.64 -8.18
CA ALA A 147 -8.34 13.79 -9.30
C ALA A 147 -9.46 12.85 -9.79
N SER A 148 -10.58 12.78 -9.07
CA SER A 148 -11.77 12.04 -9.48
C SER A 148 -12.35 12.55 -10.79
N ASN A 149 -12.78 11.64 -11.65
CA ASN A 149 -13.50 11.93 -12.89
C ASN A 149 -14.76 11.06 -12.96
N GLU A 150 -15.75 11.47 -13.77
CA GLU A 150 -17.00 10.70 -13.95
C GLU A 150 -16.73 9.25 -14.38
N LYS A 151 -15.72 9.02 -15.24
CA LYS A 151 -15.30 7.67 -15.65
C LYS A 151 -14.73 6.82 -14.51
N LEU A 152 -14.02 7.44 -13.57
CA LEU A 152 -13.43 6.72 -12.43
C LEU A 152 -14.54 6.35 -11.43
N LEU A 153 -15.46 7.28 -11.18
CA LEU A 153 -16.63 7.04 -10.32
C LEU A 153 -17.57 5.99 -10.91
N GLU A 154 -17.80 6.01 -12.23
CA GLU A 154 -18.53 4.97 -12.94
C GLU A 154 -17.83 3.61 -12.81
N ALA A 155 -16.51 3.54 -13.00
CA ALA A 155 -15.75 2.31 -12.84
C ALA A 155 -15.83 1.73 -11.41
N ILE A 156 -15.72 2.58 -10.39
CA ILE A 156 -15.91 2.20 -8.98
C ILE A 156 -17.33 1.69 -8.74
N GLN A 157 -18.34 2.39 -9.25
CA GLN A 157 -19.74 1.99 -9.10
C GLN A 157 -20.03 0.64 -9.79
N MET A 158 -19.46 0.41 -10.97
CA MET A 158 -19.60 -0.84 -11.70
C MET A 158 -18.88 -2.00 -11.00
N ALA A 159 -17.67 -1.78 -10.49
CA ALA A 159 -16.95 -2.77 -9.69
C ALA A 159 -17.72 -3.10 -8.39
N TRP A 160 -18.27 -2.10 -7.73
CA TRP A 160 -19.08 -2.29 -6.52
C TRP A 160 -20.38 -3.04 -6.81
N LEU A 161 -21.05 -2.75 -7.92
CA LEU A 161 -22.23 -3.48 -8.36
C LEU A 161 -21.92 -4.94 -8.70
N GLU A 162 -20.78 -5.20 -9.36
CA GLU A 162 -20.35 -6.57 -9.67
C GLU A 162 -20.13 -7.36 -8.38
N GLU A 163 -19.43 -6.78 -7.41
CA GLU A 163 -19.20 -7.39 -6.11
C GLU A 163 -20.51 -7.61 -5.33
N HIS A 164 -21.40 -6.61 -5.32
CA HIS A 164 -22.71 -6.70 -4.66
C HIS A 164 -23.58 -7.82 -5.26
N ARG A 165 -23.47 -8.06 -6.57
CA ARG A 165 -24.19 -9.14 -7.27
C ARG A 165 -23.57 -10.52 -7.09
N ASN A 166 -22.27 -10.60 -6.80
CA ASN A 166 -21.55 -11.85 -6.63
C ASN A 166 -21.50 -12.34 -5.16
N ARG A 167 -22.12 -11.57 -4.25
CA ARG A 167 -22.25 -11.85 -2.83
C ARG A 167 -23.54 -12.58 -2.48
#